data_AF-A0A1H8U2X9-F1
#
_entry.id   AF-A0A1H8U2X9-F1
#
_cell.length_a   1.000
_cell.length_b   1.000
_cell.length_c   1.000
_cell.angle_alpha   90.00
_cell.angle_beta   90.00
_cell.angle_gamma   90.00
#
_symmetry.space_group_name_H-M   'P 1'
#
loop_
_entity.id
_entity.type
_entity.pdbx_description
1 polymer ?
#
loop_
_entity_poly.entity_id
_entity_poly.type
_entity_poly.pdbx_seq_one_letter_code
_entity_poly.pdbx_strand_id
1 'polypeptide(L)' 'MRHEETEFLGGPLDGRVLDVLVGMTGQPPRVYKVPVEQTTYVYHREPGTRGTHRTRWVFVFDPEGKPPPGPKWPWSKRS' A
#
# COMPACT_ATOMS: atom_id res chain seq x y z
N MET A 1 -0.10 12.51 16.35
CA MET A 1 -0.26 11.61 15.18
C MET A 1 1.12 11.32 14.62
N ARG A 2 1.36 10.11 14.13
CA ARG A 2 2.65 9.70 13.52
C ARG A 2 2.45 9.54 12.02
N HIS A 3 3.51 9.76 11.25
CA HIS A 3 3.57 9.50 9.82
C HIS A 3 4.77 8.62 9.51
N GLU A 4 4.73 7.96 8.35
CA GLU A 4 5.84 7.19 7.77
C GLU A 4 6.00 7.64 6.31
N GLU A 5 7.21 8.03 5.93
CA GLU A 5 7.57 8.28 4.54
C GLU A 5 7.45 6.96 3.75
N THR A 6 6.60 6.97 2.71
CA THR A 6 6.30 5.77 1.92
C THR A 6 6.42 6.09 0.43
N GLU A 7 7.21 5.30 -0.29
CA GLU A 7 7.32 5.40 -1.76
C GLU A 7 6.08 4.83 -2.46
N PHE A 8 5.66 5.47 -3.54
CA PHE A 8 4.59 5.01 -4.43
C PHE A 8 5.19 4.54 -5.74
N LEU A 9 4.83 3.31 -6.14
CA LEU A 9 5.35 2.63 -7.32
C LEU A 9 4.21 2.37 -8.30
N GLY A 10 4.36 2.85 -9.53
CA GLY A 10 3.38 2.77 -10.61
C GLY A 10 2.19 3.72 -10.45
N GLY A 11 1.33 3.72 -11.47
CA GLY A 11 0.11 4.54 -11.49
C GLY A 11 0.39 6.05 -11.46
N PRO A 12 -0.59 6.89 -11.07
CA PRO A 12 -0.46 8.35 -11.12
C PRO A 12 0.48 8.95 -10.07
N LEU A 13 0.87 8.20 -9.04
CA LEU A 13 1.79 8.65 -7.99
C LEU A 13 3.18 8.04 -8.11
N ASP A 14 3.53 7.44 -9.25
CA ASP A 14 4.81 6.78 -9.45
C ASP A 14 6.01 7.68 -9.12
N GLY A 15 6.98 7.14 -8.39
CA GLY A 15 8.21 7.82 -7.98
C GLY A 15 8.03 8.87 -6.88
N ARG A 16 6.82 9.07 -6.37
CA ARG A 16 6.58 10.01 -5.27
C ARG A 16 6.81 9.35 -3.92
N VAL A 17 7.27 10.13 -2.96
CA VAL A 17 7.33 9.77 -1.54
C VAL A 17 6.35 10.64 -0.80
N LEU A 18 5.44 10.04 -0.03
CA LEU A 18 4.45 10.77 0.75
C LEU A 18 4.51 10.36 2.22
N ASP A 19 4.23 11.33 3.10
CA ASP A 19 4.00 11.07 4.52
C ASP A 19 2.62 10.45 4.72
N VAL A 20 2.59 9.16 5.04
CA VAL A 20 1.35 8.43 5.27
C VAL A 20 1.08 8.34 6.75
N LEU A 21 -0.15 8.68 7.16
CA LEU A 21 -0.56 8.58 8.56
C LEU A 21 -0.52 7.12 9.02
N VAL A 22 0.14 6.89 10.17
CA VAL A 22 0.26 5.56 10.76
C VAL A 22 -0.38 5.48 12.13
N GLY A 23 -0.90 4.29 12.45
CA GLY A 23 -1.45 3.97 13.76
C GLY A 23 -0.38 3.68 14.81
N MET A 24 -0.80 3.11 15.94
CA MET A 24 0.10 2.76 17.05
C MET A 24 1.24 1.81 16.66
N THR A 25 1.02 0.96 15.65
CA THR A 25 2.02 0.00 15.16
C THR A 25 3.10 0.63 14.28
N GLY A 26 2.95 1.91 13.91
CA GLY A 26 3.87 2.60 13.01
C GLY A 26 3.85 2.05 11.57
N GLN A 27 2.87 1.23 11.22
CA GLN A 27 2.77 0.68 9.87
C GLN A 27 1.75 1.49 9.05
N PRO A 28 2.06 1.84 7.79
CA PRO A 28 1.09 2.40 6.86
C PRO A 28 -0.16 1.51 6.71
N PRO A 29 -1.32 2.03 6.28
CA PRO A 29 -2.48 1.21 5.96
C PRO A 29 -2.12 0.10 4.95
N ARG A 30 -2.82 -1.04 4.99
CA ARG A 30 -2.58 -2.12 4.02
C ARG A 30 -2.94 -1.71 2.59
N VAL A 31 -3.89 -0.79 2.44
CA VAL A 31 -4.41 -0.30 1.17
C VAL A 31 -4.50 1.21 1.24
N TYR A 32 -4.06 1.89 0.20
CA TYR A 32 -4.20 3.32 0.03
C TYR A 32 -5.04 3.60 -1.20
N LYS A 33 -6.11 4.39 -1.05
CA LYS A 33 -7.02 4.76 -2.14
C LYS A 33 -6.88 6.24 -2.42
N VAL A 34 -6.63 6.59 -3.68
CA VAL A 34 -6.42 7.97 -4.11
C VAL A 34 -7.48 8.33 -5.13
N PRO A 35 -8.42 9.23 -4.80
CA PRO A 35 -9.30 9.80 -5.80
C PRO A 35 -8.50 10.81 -6.63
N VAL A 36 -8.43 10.57 -7.94
CA VAL A 36 -7.88 11.51 -8.92
C VAL A 36 -8.97 11.70 -9.97
N GLU A 37 -9.47 12.94 -10.07
CA GLU A 37 -10.63 13.29 -10.90
C GLU A 37 -11.84 12.38 -10.60
N GLN A 38 -12.30 11.59 -11.58
CA GLN A 38 -13.42 10.66 -11.45
C GLN A 38 -12.98 9.21 -11.19
N THR A 39 -11.68 8.97 -11.03
CA THR A 39 -11.10 7.62 -10.90
C THR A 39 -10.47 7.44 -9.52
N THR A 40 -10.69 6.28 -8.90
CA THR A 40 -10.00 5.90 -7.66
C THR A 40 -8.89 4.91 -7.96
N TYR A 41 -7.66 5.28 -7.65
CA TYR A 41 -6.48 4.42 -7.77
C TYR A 41 -6.22 3.70 -6.46
N VAL A 42 -5.92 2.40 -6.54
CA VAL A 42 -5.66 1.57 -5.37
C VAL A 42 -4.19 1.19 -5.35
N TYR A 43 -3.59 1.28 -4.17
CA TYR A 43 -2.23 0.84 -3.91
C TYR A 43 -2.19 -0.13 -2.74
N HIS A 44 -1.38 -1.18 -2.83
CA HIS A 44 -1.15 -2.13 -1.73
C HIS A 44 0.19 -1.89 -1.06
N ARG A 45 0.20 -1.94 0.26
CA ARG A 45 1.41 -1.81 1.06
C ARG A 45 2.25 -3.07 0.97
N GLU A 46 3.50 -2.93 0.57
CA GLU A 46 4.51 -3.98 0.52
C GLU A 46 5.77 -3.57 1.32
N PRO A 47 6.51 -4.54 1.87
CA PRO A 47 7.80 -4.25 2.49
C PRO A 47 8.79 -3.72 1.45
N GLY A 48 9.49 -2.65 1.79
CA GLY A 48 10.57 -2.12 0.96
C GLY A 48 11.78 -3.05 0.95
N THR A 49 12.47 -3.13 -0.19
CA THR A 49 13.71 -3.91 -0.33
C THR A 49 14.90 -2.98 -0.12
N ARG A 50 15.74 -3.27 0.88
CA ARG A 50 16.94 -2.48 1.19
C ARG A 50 17.88 -2.46 -0.01
N GLY A 51 18.29 -1.26 -0.44
CA GLY A 51 19.16 -1.05 -1.60
C GLY A 51 18.40 -0.87 -2.92
N THR A 52 17.09 -1.14 -2.95
CA THR A 52 16.21 -0.85 -4.10
C THR A 52 15.28 0.31 -3.77
N HIS A 53 14.64 0.27 -2.60
CA HIS A 53 13.72 1.31 -2.13
C HIS A 53 14.40 2.18 -1.07
N ARG A 54 14.03 3.45 -1.05
CA ARG A 54 14.51 4.47 -0.09
C ARG A 54 13.81 4.37 1.26
N THR A 55 12.59 3.83 1.25
CA THR A 55 11.69 3.75 2.39
C THR A 55 11.49 2.32 2.85
N ARG A 56 11.07 2.16 4.11
CA ARG A 56 10.83 0.83 4.71
C ARG A 56 9.60 0.13 4.10
N TRP A 57 8.65 0.91 3.60
CA TRP A 57 7.39 0.44 3.02
C TRP A 57 7.19 1.10 1.67
N VAL A 58 6.60 0.38 0.74
CA VAL A 58 6.19 0.92 -0.55
C VAL A 58 4.71 0.64 -0.79
N PHE A 59 4.07 1.53 -1.55
CA PHE A 59 2.73 1.36 -2.07
C PHE A 59 2.81 1.01 -3.55
N VAL A 60 2.41 -0.22 -3.91
CA VAL A 60 2.43 -0.71 -5.29
C VAL A 60 1.06 -0.53 -5.92
N PHE A 61 1.01 0.08 -7.10
CA PHE A 61 -0.23 0.32 -7.82
C PHE A 61 -0.91 -0.98 -8.24
N ASP A 62 -2.21 -1.09 -7.96
CA ASP A 62 -3.08 -2.16 -8.41
C ASP A 62 -4.05 -1.62 -9.49
N PRO A 63 -3.80 -1.91 -10.78
CA PRO A 63 -4.65 -1.45 -11.88
C PRO A 63 -6.04 -2.08 -11.85
N GLU A 64 -6.21 -3.23 -11.20
CA GLU A 64 -7.50 -3.92 -11.09
C GLU A 64 -8.30 -3.44 -9.86
N GLY A 65 -7.67 -2.66 -8.97
CA GLY A 65 -8.31 -2.11 -7.78
C GLY A 65 -8.78 -3.17 -6.79
N LYS A 66 -8.17 -4.36 -6.81
CA LYS A 66 -8.64 -5.51 -6.03
C LYS A 66 -8.44 -5.23 -4.54
N PRO A 67 -9.41 -5.61 -3.68
CA PRO A 67 -9.17 -5.60 -2.24
C PRO A 67 -8.04 -6.59 -1.92
N PRO A 68 -7.24 -6.31 -0.89
CA PRO A 68 -6.12 -7.16 -0.53
C PRO A 68 -6.64 -8.56 -0.18
N PRO A 69 -5.88 -9.63 -0.48
CA PRO A 69 -6.35 -10.98 -0.22
C PRO A 69 -6.71 -11.13 1.26
N GLY A 70 -7.86 -11.73 1.49
CA GLY A 70 -8.35 -12.05 2.82
C GLY A 70 -7.39 -12.98 3.57
N PRO A 71 -7.56 -13.13 4.90
CA PRO A 71 -6.74 -14.04 5.68
C PRO A 71 -6.82 -15.47 5.13
N LYS A 72 -5.68 -16.06 4.79
CA LYS A 72 -5.60 -17.47 4.40
C LYS A 72 -5.55 -18.33 5.66
N TRP A 73 -6.72 -18.62 6.25
CA TRP A 73 -6.78 -19.56 7.37
C TRP A 73 -6.63 -21.00 6.87
N PRO A 74 -5.93 -21.88 7.60
CA PRO A 74 -5.78 -23.28 7.21
C PRO A 74 -7.13 -24.04 7.18
N TRP A 75 -8.14 -23.55 7.91
CA TRP A 75 -9.51 -24.10 7.89
C TRP A 75 -10.47 -23.40 6.91
N SER A 76 -9.98 -22.47 6.06
CA SER A 76 -10.83 -21.82 5.05
C SER A 76 -11.17 -22.72 3.86
N LYS A 77 -10.49 -23.87 3.71
CA LYS A 77 -10.80 -24.83 2.65
C LYS A 77 -12.11 -25.54 3.00
N ARG A 78 -13.22 -25.08 2.42
CA ARG A 78 -14.44 -25.88 2.35
C ARG A 78 -14.28 -26.87 1.20
N SER A 79 -14.62 -28.12 1.47
CA SER A 79 -14.54 -29.26 0.54
C SER A 79 -15.28 -29.03 -0.77
#